data_AF-A0AAD6J185-F1
#
_entry.id   AF-A0AAD6J185-F1
#
_cell.length_a   1.000
_cell.length_b   1.000
_cell.length_c   1.000
_cell.angle_alpha   90.00
_cell.angle_beta   90.00
_cell.angle_gamma   90.00
#
_symmetry.space_group_name_H-M   'P 1'
#
loop_
_entity.id
_entity.type
_entity.pdbx_description
1 polymer ?
#
loop_
_entity_poly.entity_id
_entity_poly.type
_entity_poly.pdbx_seq_one_letter_code
_entity_poly.pdbx_strand_id
1 'polypeptide(L)'
;MLRWYQARLAKRPVLTQVVTTAFLFGAGDVTAQQAVERRGLNNHDYLRTLRMTAWGGCFFGPVVVQWYKLLDRLKFPGRPNTELVARVAADQLLFTPVNLLCFFTGMTLLEGGNPTEKLRNSYWTTLRTNWIVWPTVQLVNFKVVPLEHRLLVVNVVSLGWNSYLSYVNTKKTTNKDL
;
A
#
# COMPACT_ATOMS: atom_id res chain seq x y z
N MET A 1 13.27 -24.01 -2.69
CA MET A 1 12.08 -23.22 -2.28
C MET A 1 11.72 -22.10 -3.25
N LEU A 2 12.66 -21.30 -3.77
CA LEU A 2 12.39 -20.20 -4.73
C LEU A 2 11.66 -20.62 -6.02
N ARG A 3 11.98 -21.80 -6.59
CA ARG A 3 11.34 -22.30 -7.82
C ARG A 3 9.86 -22.65 -7.66
N TRP A 4 9.43 -23.12 -6.49
CA TRP A 4 8.02 -23.46 -6.23
C TRP A 4 7.17 -22.20 -6.03
N TYR A 5 7.73 -21.19 -5.36
CA TYR A 5 7.12 -19.87 -5.22
C TYR A 5 7.02 -19.16 -6.58
N GLN A 6 8.08 -19.20 -7.39
CA GLN A 6 8.10 -18.70 -8.77
C GLN A 6 7.10 -19.45 -9.68
N ALA A 7 6.97 -20.77 -9.54
CA ALA A 7 6.02 -21.58 -10.31
C ALA A 7 4.54 -21.30 -9.94
N ARG A 8 4.24 -21.01 -8.65
CA ARG A 8 2.89 -20.60 -8.24
C ARG A 8 2.56 -19.16 -8.65
N LEU A 9 3.54 -18.25 -8.60
CA LEU A 9 3.43 -16.90 -9.17
C LEU A 9 3.16 -16.94 -10.68
N ALA A 10 3.76 -17.90 -11.42
CA ALA A 10 3.53 -18.04 -12.86
C ALA A 10 2.17 -18.65 -13.23
N LYS A 11 1.57 -19.49 -12.36
CA LYS A 11 0.31 -20.21 -12.67
C LYS A 11 -0.96 -19.39 -12.41
N ARG A 12 -0.99 -18.51 -11.39
CA ARG A 12 -2.10 -17.58 -11.11
C ARG A 12 -1.61 -16.27 -10.46
N PRO A 13 -0.81 -15.45 -11.17
CA PRO A 13 -0.14 -14.26 -10.62
C PRO A 13 -1.12 -13.27 -9.96
N VAL A 14 -2.32 -13.14 -10.55
CA VAL A 14 -3.37 -12.23 -10.05
C VAL A 14 -3.89 -12.67 -8.68
N LEU A 15 -4.20 -13.95 -8.49
CA LEU A 15 -4.74 -14.45 -7.22
C LEU A 15 -3.70 -14.38 -6.10
N THR A 16 -2.45 -14.74 -6.38
CA THR A 16 -1.39 -14.66 -5.37
C THR A 16 -1.12 -13.21 -4.97
N GLN A 17 -1.12 -12.27 -5.93
CA GLN A 17 -0.96 -10.85 -5.62
C GLN A 17 -2.13 -10.31 -4.82
N VAL A 18 -3.38 -10.61 -5.22
CA VAL A 18 -4.59 -10.20 -4.49
C VAL A 18 -4.61 -10.74 -3.05
N VAL A 19 -4.27 -12.01 -2.85
CA VAL A 19 -4.22 -12.60 -1.51
C VAL A 19 -3.10 -11.97 -0.68
N THR A 20 -1.94 -11.69 -1.29
CA THR A 20 -0.82 -11.05 -0.61
C THR A 20 -1.16 -9.62 -0.22
N THR A 21 -1.81 -8.84 -1.10
CA THR A 21 -2.23 -7.48 -0.77
C THR A 21 -3.29 -7.47 0.32
N ALA A 22 -4.31 -8.34 0.25
CA ALA A 22 -5.30 -8.49 1.30
C ALA A 22 -4.64 -8.76 2.66
N PHE A 23 -3.72 -9.74 2.71
CA PHE A 23 -2.99 -10.07 3.92
C PHE A 23 -2.14 -8.91 4.43
N LEU A 24 -1.39 -8.21 3.58
CA LEU A 24 -0.54 -7.09 3.97
C LEU A 24 -1.35 -5.90 4.51
N PHE A 25 -2.53 -5.61 3.93
CA PHE A 25 -3.41 -4.57 4.42
C PHE A 25 -4.02 -4.95 5.77
N GLY A 26 -4.50 -6.19 5.93
CA GLY A 26 -5.03 -6.68 7.19
C GLY A 26 -3.97 -6.74 8.30
N ALA A 27 -2.79 -7.28 8.01
CA ALA A 27 -1.68 -7.34 8.95
C ALA A 27 -1.16 -5.95 9.33
N GLY A 28 -1.13 -5.01 8.38
CA GLY A 28 -0.80 -3.61 8.65
C GLY A 28 -1.82 -2.96 9.58
N ASP A 29 -3.11 -3.21 9.38
CA ASP A 29 -4.15 -2.68 10.27
C ASP A 29 -4.05 -3.27 11.69
N VAL A 30 -3.86 -4.58 11.81
CA VAL A 30 -3.61 -5.24 13.11
C VAL A 30 -2.40 -4.64 13.81
N THR A 31 -1.31 -4.41 13.07
CA THR A 31 -0.09 -3.81 13.61
C THR A 31 -0.34 -2.36 14.05
N ALA A 32 -1.09 -1.56 13.29
CA ALA A 32 -1.48 -0.21 13.70
C ALA A 32 -2.28 -0.24 15.01
N GLN A 33 -3.29 -1.10 15.10
CA GLN A 33 -4.17 -1.15 16.27
C GLN A 33 -3.45 -1.64 17.54
N GLN A 34 -2.59 -2.65 17.41
CA GLN A 34 -1.92 -3.27 18.56
C GLN A 34 -0.61 -2.57 18.94
N ALA A 35 0.23 -2.21 17.96
CA ALA A 35 1.55 -1.64 18.23
C ALA A 35 1.54 -0.11 18.33
N VAL A 36 0.71 0.59 17.54
CA VAL A 36 0.68 2.06 17.50
C VAL A 36 -0.41 2.60 18.43
N GLU A 37 -1.65 2.14 18.27
CA GLU A 37 -2.79 2.62 19.05
C GLU A 37 -2.92 1.93 20.42
N ARG A 38 -2.17 0.84 20.65
CA ARG A 38 -2.13 0.07 21.92
C ARG A 38 -3.52 -0.23 22.49
N ARG A 39 -4.51 -0.51 21.64
CA ARG A 39 -5.90 -0.74 22.06
C ARG A 39 -6.08 -1.99 22.94
N GLY A 40 -5.14 -2.93 22.85
CA GLY A 40 -5.23 -4.25 23.48
C GLY A 40 -6.11 -5.22 22.66
N LEU A 41 -5.99 -6.52 22.94
CA LEU A 41 -6.68 -7.58 22.19
C LEU A 41 -8.21 -7.51 22.32
N ASN A 42 -8.72 -7.03 23.46
CA ASN A 42 -10.16 -6.95 23.73
C ASN A 42 -10.86 -5.78 23.01
N ASN A 43 -10.15 -4.72 22.64
CA ASN A 43 -10.70 -3.56 21.93
C ASN A 43 -10.28 -3.51 20.45
N HIS A 44 -9.92 -4.66 19.88
CA HIS A 44 -9.54 -4.74 18.48
C HIS A 44 -10.77 -4.49 17.58
N ASP A 45 -10.65 -3.51 16.69
CA ASP A 45 -11.69 -3.17 15.72
C ASP A 45 -11.57 -4.11 14.51
N TYR A 46 -12.22 -5.27 14.63
CA TYR A 46 -12.27 -6.27 13.56
C TYR A 46 -12.94 -5.73 12.28
N LEU A 47 -13.88 -4.80 12.40
CA LEU A 47 -14.59 -4.24 11.25
C LEU A 47 -13.68 -3.30 10.45
N ARG A 48 -12.79 -2.56 11.11
CA ARG A 48 -11.72 -1.80 10.45
C ARG A 48 -10.72 -2.72 9.75
N THR A 49 -10.24 -3.76 10.42
CA THR A 49 -9.33 -4.75 9.82
C THR A 49 -9.97 -5.40 8.59
N LEU A 50 -11.27 -5.73 8.67
CA LEU A 50 -12.01 -6.31 7.55
C LEU A 50 -12.14 -5.34 6.38
N ARG A 51 -12.47 -4.06 6.64
CA ARG A 51 -12.54 -3.02 5.58
C ARG A 51 -11.20 -2.81 4.89
N MET A 52 -10.10 -2.75 5.65
CA MET A 52 -8.75 -2.61 5.10
C MET A 52 -8.35 -3.84 4.27
N THR A 53 -8.65 -5.03 4.77
CA THR A 53 -8.38 -6.31 4.06
C THR A 53 -9.20 -6.39 2.78
N ALA A 54 -10.49 -6.05 2.83
CA ALA A 54 -11.40 -6.03 1.69
C ALA A 54 -10.95 -5.01 0.64
N TRP A 55 -10.52 -3.81 1.06
CA TRP A 55 -9.94 -2.83 0.16
C TRP A 55 -8.67 -3.37 -0.53
N GLY A 56 -7.75 -3.94 0.24
CA GLY A 56 -6.49 -4.50 -0.25
C GLY A 56 -6.67 -5.65 -1.24
N GLY A 57 -7.66 -6.52 -0.99
CA GLY A 57 -7.94 -7.69 -1.80
C GLY A 57 -8.87 -7.42 -2.98
N CYS A 58 -10.03 -6.81 -2.75
CA CYS A 58 -11.08 -6.70 -3.76
C CYS A 58 -10.89 -5.51 -4.70
N PHE A 59 -10.28 -4.42 -4.24
CA PHE A 59 -10.10 -3.21 -5.03
C PHE A 59 -8.65 -2.99 -5.44
N PHE A 60 -7.74 -2.85 -4.46
CA PHE A 60 -6.34 -2.53 -4.72
C PHE A 60 -5.63 -3.63 -5.50
N GLY A 61 -5.83 -4.90 -5.14
CA GLY A 61 -5.19 -6.05 -5.79
C GLY A 61 -5.45 -6.13 -7.30
N PRO A 62 -6.71 -6.13 -7.79
CA PRO A 62 -6.99 -6.15 -9.23
C PRO A 62 -6.50 -4.88 -9.95
N VAL A 63 -6.65 -3.72 -9.32
CA VAL A 63 -6.23 -2.42 -9.89
C VAL A 63 -4.72 -2.37 -10.07
N VAL A 64 -3.93 -2.79 -9.07
CA VAL A 64 -2.47 -2.77 -9.15
C VAL A 64 -1.94 -3.77 -10.18
N VAL A 65 -2.58 -4.94 -10.31
CA VAL A 65 -2.26 -5.92 -11.38
C VAL A 65 -2.44 -5.31 -12.76
N GLN A 66 -3.57 -4.61 -12.98
CA GLN A 66 -3.85 -3.99 -14.27
C GLN A 66 -2.92 -2.82 -14.56
N TRP A 67 -2.55 -2.05 -13.53
CA TRP A 67 -1.58 -0.97 -13.63
C TRP A 67 -0.20 -1.48 -14.02
N TYR A 68 0.32 -2.53 -13.36
CA TYR A 68 1.61 -3.10 -13.72
C TYR A 68 1.61 -3.66 -15.15
N LYS A 69 0.52 -4.29 -15.61
CA LYS A 69 0.39 -4.70 -17.01
C LYS A 69 0.45 -3.52 -17.99
N LEU A 70 -0.07 -2.35 -17.61
CA LEU A 70 0.02 -1.14 -18.42
C LEU A 70 1.46 -0.60 -18.43
N LEU A 71 2.14 -0.60 -17.28
CA LEU A 71 3.55 -0.19 -17.19
C LEU A 71 4.48 -1.11 -17.99
N ASP A 72 4.21 -2.41 -18.05
CA ASP A 72 5.01 -3.37 -18.85
C ASP A 72 4.87 -3.16 -20.37
N ARG A 73 3.82 -2.44 -20.81
CA ARG A 73 3.70 -2.00 -22.21
C ARG A 73 4.58 -0.80 -22.53
N LEU A 74 5.02 -0.04 -21.52
CA LEU A 74 6.01 1.02 -21.68
C LEU A 74 7.40 0.37 -21.78
N LYS A 75 7.87 0.22 -23.02
CA LYS A 75 9.19 -0.31 -23.36
C LYS A 75 10.02 0.75 -24.06
N PHE A 76 11.23 0.98 -23.59
CA PHE A 76 12.20 1.88 -24.21
C PHE A 76 13.40 1.05 -24.70
N PRO A 77 13.32 0.51 -25.94
CA PRO A 77 14.35 -0.37 -26.45
C PRO A 77 15.74 0.31 -26.41
N GLY A 78 16.72 -0.39 -25.82
CA GLY A 78 18.09 0.09 -25.69
C GLY A 78 18.38 1.02 -24.51
N ARG A 79 17.38 1.37 -23.66
CA ARG A 79 17.58 2.28 -22.51
C ARG A 79 16.96 1.73 -21.21
N PRO A 80 17.56 0.69 -20.59
CA PRO A 80 16.97 0.02 -19.43
C PRO A 80 16.82 0.92 -18.20
N ASN A 81 17.77 1.83 -17.95
CA ASN A 81 17.70 2.75 -16.82
C ASN A 81 16.60 3.82 -17.02
N THR A 82 16.45 4.32 -18.24
CA THR A 82 15.39 5.29 -18.57
C THR A 82 14.02 4.64 -18.46
N GLU A 83 13.87 3.39 -18.91
CA GLU A 83 12.64 2.62 -18.75
C GLU A 83 12.26 2.44 -17.27
N LEU A 84 13.22 2.06 -16.43
CA LEU A 84 13.00 1.89 -14.99
C LEU A 84 12.59 3.21 -14.33
N VAL A 85 13.30 4.30 -14.62
CA VAL A 85 12.97 5.63 -14.08
C VAL A 85 11.59 6.09 -14.54
N ALA A 86 11.24 5.88 -15.82
CA ALA A 86 9.92 6.24 -16.35
C ALA A 86 8.80 5.45 -15.68
N ARG A 87 8.98 4.15 -15.43
CA ARG A 87 8.00 3.32 -14.72
C ARG A 87 7.82 3.76 -13.27
N VAL A 88 8.91 4.02 -12.55
CA VAL A 88 8.84 4.51 -11.17
C VAL A 88 8.19 5.89 -11.12
N ALA A 89 8.53 6.79 -12.04
CA ALA A 89 7.92 8.11 -12.13
C ALA A 89 6.40 8.01 -12.40
N ALA A 90 5.99 7.17 -13.36
CA ALA A 90 4.57 6.93 -13.63
C ALA A 90 3.82 6.38 -12.40
N ASP A 91 4.44 5.44 -11.68
CA ASP A 91 3.84 4.87 -10.47
C ASP A 91 3.70 5.89 -9.33
N GLN A 92 4.71 6.73 -9.12
CA GLN A 92 4.73 7.72 -8.05
C GLN A 92 3.90 8.97 -8.37
N LEU A 93 3.80 9.37 -9.65
CA LEU A 93 3.13 10.61 -10.07
C LEU A 93 1.72 10.41 -10.61
N LEU A 94 1.36 9.21 -11.09
CA LEU A 94 0.03 8.93 -11.62
C LEU A 94 -0.72 7.96 -10.72
N PHE A 95 -0.13 6.79 -10.45
CA PHE A 95 -0.83 5.75 -9.70
C PHE A 95 -1.00 6.09 -8.24
N THR A 96 0.08 6.49 -7.56
CA THR A 96 0.06 6.79 -6.12
C THR A 96 -0.96 7.88 -5.76
N PRO A 97 -1.02 9.04 -6.45
CA PRO A 97 -2.03 10.07 -6.19
C PRO A 97 -3.45 9.55 -6.36
N VAL A 98 -3.74 8.89 -7.49
CA VAL A 98 -5.08 8.34 -7.78
C VAL A 98 -5.46 7.25 -6.77
N ASN A 99 -4.55 6.35 -6.45
CA ASN A 99 -4.77 5.29 -5.48
C ASN A 99 -5.06 5.85 -4.07
N LEU A 100 -4.31 6.86 -3.62
CA LEU A 100 -4.57 7.50 -2.33
C LEU A 100 -5.91 8.26 -2.30
N LEU A 101 -6.28 8.92 -3.41
CA LEU A 101 -7.60 9.54 -3.54
C LEU A 101 -8.70 8.48 -3.39
N CYS A 102 -8.61 7.38 -4.16
CA CYS A 102 -9.56 6.28 -4.09
C CYS A 102 -9.60 5.64 -2.70
N PHE A 103 -8.44 5.39 -2.07
CA PHE A 103 -8.33 4.81 -0.74
C PHE A 103 -9.06 5.65 0.30
N PHE A 104 -8.70 6.93 0.46
CA PHE A 104 -9.34 7.78 1.46
C PHE A 104 -10.82 8.01 1.17
N THR A 105 -11.20 8.13 -0.10
CA THR A 105 -12.62 8.28 -0.47
C THR A 105 -13.42 7.02 -0.13
N GLY A 106 -12.96 5.86 -0.59
CA GLY A 106 -13.63 4.58 -0.36
C GLY A 106 -13.71 4.21 1.11
N MET A 107 -12.61 4.38 1.85
CA MET A 107 -12.59 4.12 3.30
C MET A 107 -13.52 5.06 4.05
N THR A 108 -13.55 6.35 3.72
CA THR A 108 -14.44 7.31 4.39
C THR A 108 -15.91 7.02 4.10
N LEU A 109 -16.24 6.62 2.86
CA LEU A 109 -17.61 6.21 2.51
C LEU A 109 -18.04 4.96 3.27
N LEU A 110 -17.16 3.96 3.41
CA LEU A 110 -17.40 2.76 4.20
C LEU A 110 -17.48 3.02 5.72
N GLU A 111 -16.93 4.16 6.17
CA GLU A 111 -17.03 4.65 7.55
C GLU A 111 -18.24 5.57 7.77
N GLY A 112 -18.97 5.96 6.72
CA GLY A 112 -20.09 6.90 6.79
C GLY A 112 -19.67 8.36 7.03
N GLY A 113 -18.39 8.71 6.79
CA GLY A 113 -17.85 10.04 7.00
C GLY A 113 -17.93 10.96 5.77
N ASN A 114 -17.36 12.16 5.86
CA ASN A 114 -17.25 13.11 4.74
C ASN A 114 -15.89 12.96 4.00
N PRO A 115 -15.87 12.42 2.76
CA PRO A 115 -14.62 12.17 2.03
C PRO A 115 -13.82 13.43 1.73
N THR A 116 -14.49 14.54 1.40
CA THR A 116 -13.85 15.81 1.05
C THR A 116 -13.03 16.34 2.20
N GLU A 117 -13.56 16.25 3.41
CA GLU A 117 -12.85 16.69 4.60
C GLU A 117 -11.66 15.79 4.94
N LYS A 118 -11.82 14.47 4.74
CA LYS A 118 -10.74 13.49 4.94
C LYS A 118 -9.58 13.75 3.97
N LEU A 119 -9.91 13.90 2.69
CA LEU A 119 -8.96 14.19 1.62
C LEU A 119 -8.23 15.49 1.90
N ARG A 120 -8.94 16.59 2.17
CA ARG A 120 -8.31 17.90 2.41
C ARG A 120 -7.22 17.86 3.48
N ASN A 121 -7.43 17.08 4.54
CA ASN A 121 -6.51 17.09 5.68
C ASN A 121 -5.46 15.98 5.64
N SER A 122 -5.75 14.85 5.00
CA SER A 122 -4.89 13.65 5.06
C SER A 122 -4.17 13.37 3.74
N TYR A 123 -4.74 13.76 2.61
CA TYR A 123 -4.25 13.40 1.28
C TYR A 123 -2.85 13.97 1.03
N TRP A 124 -2.68 15.29 1.13
CA TRP A 124 -1.40 15.94 0.85
C TRP A 124 -0.29 15.52 1.81
N THR A 125 -0.63 15.38 3.09
CA THR A 125 0.31 14.89 4.10
C THR A 125 0.78 13.49 3.74
N THR A 126 -0.16 12.57 3.44
CA THR A 126 0.16 11.19 3.09
C THR A 126 0.95 11.10 1.78
N LEU A 127 0.58 11.89 0.77
CA LEU A 127 1.28 11.91 -0.52
C LEU A 127 2.72 12.39 -0.38
N ARG A 128 2.96 13.46 0.40
CA ARG A 128 4.32 13.92 0.69
C ARG A 128 5.13 12.89 1.46
N THR A 129 4.54 12.27 2.48
CA THR A 129 5.22 11.18 3.22
C THR A 129 5.56 10.03 2.29
N ASN A 130 4.66 9.66 1.37
CA ASN A 130 4.90 8.61 0.38
C ASN A 130 6.12 8.94 -0.51
N TRP A 131 6.18 10.14 -1.08
CA TRP A 131 7.28 10.61 -1.91
C TRP A 131 8.61 10.77 -1.18
N ILE A 132 8.63 10.82 0.15
CA ILE A 132 9.86 10.85 0.93
C ILE A 132 10.27 9.42 1.31
N VAL A 133 9.33 8.63 1.84
CA VAL A 133 9.60 7.30 2.37
C VAL A 133 10.03 6.34 1.26
N TRP A 134 9.29 6.26 0.15
CA TRP A 134 9.57 5.25 -0.86
C TRP A 134 10.89 5.47 -1.61
N PRO A 135 11.23 6.68 -2.09
CA PRO A 135 12.55 6.91 -2.68
C PRO A 135 13.69 6.65 -1.68
N THR A 136 13.55 7.07 -0.42
CA THR A 136 14.57 6.81 0.62
C THR A 136 14.75 5.32 0.85
N VAL A 137 13.65 4.58 0.99
CA VAL A 137 13.66 3.13 1.17
C VAL A 137 14.29 2.45 -0.05
N GLN A 138 13.91 2.84 -1.26
CA GLN A 138 14.49 2.26 -2.47
C GLN A 138 16.00 2.55 -2.58
N LEU A 139 16.45 3.77 -2.25
CA LEU A 139 17.87 4.12 -2.25
C LEU A 139 18.67 3.26 -1.26
N VAL A 140 18.19 3.12 -0.03
CA VAL A 140 18.84 2.26 0.98
C VAL A 140 18.81 0.80 0.53
N ASN A 141 17.68 0.34 0.00
CA ASN A 141 17.52 -1.04 -0.45
C ASN A 141 18.47 -1.40 -1.61
N PHE A 142 18.67 -0.49 -2.57
CA PHE A 142 19.61 -0.72 -3.67
C PHE A 142 21.08 -0.60 -3.23
N LYS A 143 21.39 0.29 -2.27
CA LYS A 143 22.76 0.56 -1.82
C LYS A 143 23.28 -0.48 -0.82
N VAL A 144 22.45 -0.94 0.11
CA VAL A 144 22.90 -1.72 1.28
C VAL A 144 22.46 -3.19 1.18
N VAL A 145 21.31 -3.47 0.56
CA VAL A 145 20.66 -4.78 0.67
C VAL A 145 20.95 -5.66 -0.56
N PRO A 146 21.48 -6.88 -0.37
CA PRO A 146 21.69 -7.85 -1.44
C PRO A 146 20.38 -8.18 -2.16
N LEU A 147 20.43 -8.46 -3.46
CA LEU A 147 19.27 -8.65 -4.33
C LEU A 147 18.19 -9.58 -3.75
N GLU A 148 18.61 -10.66 -3.09
CA GLU A 148 17.74 -11.68 -2.50
C GLU A 148 16.91 -11.17 -1.31
N HIS A 149 17.44 -10.21 -0.55
CA HIS A 149 16.80 -9.68 0.66
C HIS A 149 15.97 -8.41 0.38
N ARG A 150 16.09 -7.81 -0.82
CA ARG A 150 15.41 -6.56 -1.17
C ARG A 150 13.90 -6.65 -1.07
N LEU A 151 13.34 -7.80 -1.43
CA LEU A 151 11.91 -8.06 -1.34
C LEU A 151 11.44 -8.12 0.12
N LEU A 152 12.24 -8.68 1.03
CA LEU A 152 11.90 -8.73 2.45
C LEU A 152 11.83 -7.33 3.05
N VAL A 153 12.83 -6.48 2.76
CA VAL A 153 12.85 -5.09 3.26
C VAL A 153 11.65 -4.30 2.75
N VAL A 154 11.31 -4.43 1.47
CA VAL A 154 10.12 -3.79 0.89
C VAL A 154 8.84 -4.26 1.57
N ASN A 155 8.70 -5.57 1.84
CA ASN A 155 7.51 -6.10 2.52
C ASN A 155 7.40 -5.60 3.97
N VAL A 156 8.51 -5.52 4.72
CA VAL A 156 8.52 -4.98 6.09
C VAL A 156 8.12 -3.49 6.09
N VAL A 157 8.69 -2.69 5.19
CA VAL A 157 8.31 -1.28 5.04
C VAL A 157 6.85 -1.15 4.62
N SER A 158 6.36 -2.04 3.76
CA SER A 158 4.95 -2.06 3.32
C SER A 158 3.99 -2.31 4.47
N LEU A 159 4.34 -3.20 5.42
CA LEU A 159 3.55 -3.39 6.65
C LEU A 159 3.50 -2.10 7.48
N GLY A 160 4.65 -1.42 7.65
CA GLY A 160 4.71 -0.13 8.33
C GLY A 160 3.89 0.95 7.62
N TRP A 161 3.96 1.01 6.28
CA TRP A 161 3.19 1.93 5.46
C TRP A 161 1.68 1.69 5.56
N ASN A 162 1.25 0.43 5.48
CA ASN A 162 -0.17 0.06 5.66
C ASN A 162 -0.65 0.38 7.08
N SER A 163 0.20 0.19 8.09
CA SER A 163 -0.09 0.59 9.47
C SER A 163 -0.26 2.10 9.59
N TYR A 164 0.61 2.87 8.93
CA TYR A 164 0.51 4.33 8.88
C TYR A 164 -0.76 4.79 8.16
N LEU A 165 -1.08 4.21 7.00
CA LEU A 165 -2.31 4.51 6.26
C LEU A 165 -3.55 4.24 7.12
N SER A 166 -3.58 3.10 7.79
CA SER A 166 -4.62 2.75 8.75
C SER A 166 -4.74 3.81 9.84
N TYR A 167 -3.64 4.15 10.50
CA TYR A 167 -3.63 5.14 11.57
C TYR A 167 -4.09 6.54 11.10
N VAL A 168 -3.58 7.01 9.96
CA VAL A 168 -3.99 8.29 9.37
C VAL A 168 -5.47 8.26 8.98
N ASN A 169 -5.98 7.11 8.54
CA ASN A 169 -7.39 6.94 8.24
C ASN A 169 -8.28 7.06 9.50
N THR A 170 -7.79 6.68 10.67
CA THR A 170 -8.55 6.81 11.93
C THR A 170 -8.39 8.15 12.66
N LYS A 171 -7.27 8.85 12.47
CA LYS A 171 -6.92 10.09 13.22
C LYS A 171 -7.89 11.29 13.08
N LYS A 172 -8.98 11.16 12.31
CA LYS A 172 -10.03 12.19 12.21
C LYS A 172 -11.35 11.84 12.89
N THR A 173 -11.56 10.59 13.30
CA THR A 173 -12.80 10.19 13.95
C THR A 173 -12.79 10.54 15.45
N THR A 174 -11.62 10.68 16.07
CA THR A 174 -11.48 10.85 17.52
C THR A 174 -11.65 12.30 18.02
N ASN A 175 -11.75 13.30 17.16
CA ASN A 175 -11.83 14.72 17.57
C ASN A 175 -13.26 15.28 17.52
N LYS A 176 -14.27 14.45 17.85
CA LYS A 176 -15.68 14.86 17.94
C LYS A 176 -16.38 14.45 19.24
N ASP A 177 -15.66 13.90 20.21
CA ASP A 177 -16.19 13.50 21.52
C ASP A 177 -15.46 14.18 22.69
N LEU A 178 -15.31 15.51 22.63
CA LEU A 178 -15.05 16.38 23.79
C LEU A 178 -15.88 17.65 23.68
#